data_AF-A0AAV6K349-F1
#
_entry.id   AF-A0AAV6K349-F1
#
_cell.length_a   1.000
_cell.length_b   1.000
_cell.length_c   1.000
_cell.angle_alpha   90.00
_cell.angle_beta   90.00
_cell.angle_gamma   90.00
#
_symmetry.space_group_name_H-M   'P 1'
#
loop_
_entity.id
_entity.type
_entity.pdbx_description
1 polymer ?
#
loop_
_entity_poly.entity_id
_entity_poly.type
_entity_poly.pdbx_seq_one_letter_code
_entity_poly.pdbx_strand_id
1 'polypeptide(L)'
;MTWELYERRELVGLVDTSLNGEFDAEVACRFLKIGLLCTQDAPNLRPFMSTVVKMLTGEIDIEGKEITKPALISEFMDLRDKITPKAKPDKTISSYIDTSSLGNLKNSLFSSGMMSVPTMTFTTIYDQSI
;
A
#
# COMPACT_ATOMS: atom_id res chain seq x y z
N MET A 1 4.72 17.15 3.40
CA MET A 1 4.42 15.76 2.96
C MET A 1 5.74 15.06 2.62
N THR A 2 5.89 13.73 2.82
CA THR A 2 7.16 12.99 2.61
C THR A 2 7.77 13.22 1.22
N TRP A 3 6.94 13.26 0.18
CA TRP A 3 7.39 13.51 -1.20
C TRP A 3 8.05 14.89 -1.38
N GLU A 4 7.52 15.91 -0.72
CA GLU A 4 8.09 17.27 -0.80
C GLU A 4 9.48 17.32 -0.15
N LEU A 5 9.67 16.61 0.97
CA LEU A 5 10.98 16.47 1.61
C LEU A 5 11.96 15.70 0.72
N TYR A 6 11.48 14.67 0.01
CA TYR A 6 12.27 13.96 -0.98
C TYR A 6 12.74 14.89 -2.12
N GLU A 7 11.82 15.67 -2.71
CA GLU A 7 12.14 16.63 -3.79
C GLU A 7 13.10 17.73 -3.32
N ARG A 8 12.96 18.22 -2.08
CA ARG A 8 13.85 19.23 -1.49
C ARG A 8 15.18 18.67 -0.98
N ARG A 9 15.39 17.35 -1.04
CA ARG A 9 16.56 16.65 -0.46
C ARG A 9 16.70 16.83 1.05
N GLU A 10 15.57 16.96 1.74
CA GLU A 10 15.45 17.15 3.20
C GLU A 10 14.91 15.89 3.90
N LEU A 11 15.23 14.70 3.39
CA LEU A 11 14.72 13.43 3.93
C LEU A 11 15.06 13.20 5.40
N VAL A 12 16.17 13.76 5.89
CA VAL A 12 16.56 13.72 7.31
C VAL A 12 15.44 14.24 8.22
N GLY A 13 14.61 15.17 7.74
CA GLY A 13 13.45 15.67 8.50
C GLY A 13 12.34 14.64 8.74
N LEU A 14 12.41 13.47 8.08
CA LEU A 14 11.49 12.35 8.32
C LEU A 14 11.99 11.38 9.40
N VAL A 15 13.24 11.53 9.86
CA VAL A 15 13.83 10.65 10.86
C VAL A 15 13.14 10.90 12.22
N ASP A 16 12.89 9.82 12.95
CA ASP A 16 12.21 9.85 14.24
C ASP A 16 12.98 10.74 15.24
N THR A 17 12.27 11.69 15.86
CA THR A 17 12.86 12.64 16.82
C THR A 17 13.32 11.97 18.11
N SER A 18 12.80 10.78 18.44
CA SER A 18 13.22 9.98 19.60
C SER A 18 14.63 9.43 19.46
N LEU A 19 15.20 9.41 18.25
CA LEU A 19 16.61 9.10 18.04
C LEU A 19 17.53 10.24 18.50
N ASN A 20 16.99 11.41 18.88
CA ASN A 20 17.74 12.52 19.48
C ASN A 20 18.95 13.00 18.67
N GLY A 21 18.97 12.77 17.35
CA GLY A 21 20.11 13.07 16.48
C GLY A 21 21.26 12.05 16.55
N GLU A 22 21.11 10.96 17.29
CA GLU A 22 22.05 9.84 17.38
C GLU A 22 21.86 8.86 16.21
N PHE A 23 21.98 9.36 14.99
CA PHE A 23 21.94 8.55 13.79
C PHE A 23 22.85 9.12 12.70
N ASP A 24 23.29 8.25 11.80
CA ASP A 24 24.00 8.63 10.59
C ASP A 24 22.98 9.11 9.55
N ALA A 25 23.10 10.39 9.15
CA ALA A 25 22.15 11.04 8.26
C ALA A 25 22.15 10.45 6.86
N GLU A 26 23.32 10.02 6.37
CA GLU A 26 23.52 9.38 5.08
C GLU A 26 22.85 8.00 5.05
N VAL A 27 23.05 7.21 6.11
CA VAL A 27 22.41 5.89 6.28
C VAL A 27 20.89 6.03 6.40
N ALA A 28 20.41 6.98 7.20
CA ALA A 28 18.99 7.25 7.34
C ALA A 28 18.36 7.68 6.01
N CYS A 29 18.98 8.61 5.29
CA CYS A 29 18.55 9.03 3.96
C CYS A 29 18.51 7.86 2.97
N ARG A 30 19.52 6.96 3.02
CA ARG A 30 19.57 5.76 2.19
C ARG A 30 18.38 4.85 2.46
N PHE A 31 18.08 4.60 3.73
CA PHE A 31 16.98 3.72 4.14
C PHE A 31 15.63 4.30 3.73
N LEU A 32 15.45 5.61 3.89
CA LEU A 32 14.26 6.33 3.44
C LEU A 32 14.06 6.23 1.92
N LYS A 33 15.12 6.39 1.13
CA LYS A 33 15.06 6.20 -0.34
C LYS A 33 14.69 4.76 -0.71
N ILE A 34 15.24 3.76 -0.02
CA ILE A 34 14.86 2.36 -0.21
C ILE A 34 13.37 2.16 0.10
N GLY A 35 12.87 2.74 1.19
CA GLY A 35 11.44 2.73 1.53
C GLY A 35 10.57 3.30 0.39
N LEU A 36 10.97 4.44 -0.17
CA LEU A 36 10.27 5.06 -1.30
C LEU A 36 10.28 4.19 -2.57
N LEU A 37 11.35 3.43 -2.82
CA LEU A 37 11.42 2.45 -3.92
C LEU A 37 10.48 1.25 -3.69
N CYS A 38 10.32 0.82 -2.44
CA CYS A 38 9.42 -0.29 -2.09
C CYS A 38 7.94 0.09 -2.23
N THR A 39 7.60 1.36 -2.03
CA THR A 39 6.22 1.87 -2.10
C THR A 39 5.89 2.57 -3.43
N GLN A 40 6.62 2.26 -4.50
CA GLN A 40 6.30 2.77 -5.84
C GLN A 40 4.88 2.35 -6.24
N ASP A 41 4.16 3.26 -6.89
CA ASP A 41 2.78 3.03 -7.32
C ASP A 41 2.69 1.80 -8.24
N ALA A 42 3.48 1.81 -9.31
CA ALA A 42 3.60 0.71 -10.25
C ALA A 42 4.28 -0.51 -9.59
N PRO A 43 3.61 -1.68 -9.48
CA PRO A 43 4.15 -2.86 -8.80
C PRO A 43 5.45 -3.39 -9.41
N ASN A 44 5.63 -3.23 -10.72
CA ASN A 44 6.81 -3.66 -11.46
C ASN A 44 8.06 -2.78 -11.22
N LEU A 45 7.90 -1.59 -10.63
CA LEU A 45 9.03 -0.74 -10.24
C LEU A 45 9.54 -1.07 -8.83
N ARG A 46 8.78 -1.84 -8.04
CA ARG A 46 9.16 -2.23 -6.69
C ARG A 46 10.31 -3.24 -6.74
N PRO A 47 11.39 -3.04 -5.98
CA PRO A 47 12.51 -3.99 -5.96
C PRO A 47 12.10 -5.32 -5.33
N PHE A 48 12.67 -6.42 -5.83
CA PHE A 48 12.58 -7.72 -5.15
C PHE A 48 13.21 -7.66 -3.77
N MET A 49 12.68 -8.44 -2.82
CA MET A 49 13.19 -8.45 -1.44
C MET A 49 14.68 -8.81 -1.35
N SER A 50 15.16 -9.73 -2.19
CA SER A 50 16.59 -10.05 -2.27
C SER A 50 17.43 -8.82 -2.63
N THR A 51 16.95 -7.99 -3.56
CA THR A 51 17.59 -6.73 -3.94
C THR A 51 17.50 -5.70 -2.81
N VAL A 52 16.36 -5.60 -2.12
CA VAL A 52 16.18 -4.68 -0.97
C VAL A 52 17.20 -4.99 0.13
N VAL A 53 17.39 -6.26 0.48
CA VAL A 53 18.39 -6.67 1.47
C VAL A 53 19.79 -6.21 1.04
N LYS A 54 20.17 -6.45 -0.21
CA LYS A 54 21.46 -5.98 -0.75
C LYS A 54 21.60 -4.46 -0.75
N MET A 55 20.52 -3.71 -0.97
CA MET A 55 20.53 -2.26 -0.86
C MET A 55 20.71 -1.80 0.60
N LEU A 56 20.14 -2.51 1.57
CA LEU A 56 20.27 -2.21 2.99
C LEU A 56 21.66 -2.58 3.54
N THR A 57 22.26 -3.69 3.08
CA THR A 57 23.60 -4.14 3.52
C THR A 57 24.75 -3.37 2.90
N GLY A 58 24.49 -2.49 1.93
CA GLY A 58 25.55 -1.74 1.25
C GLY A 58 26.08 -2.38 -0.04
N GLU A 59 25.66 -3.61 -0.36
CA GLU A 59 26.16 -4.37 -1.52
C GLU A 59 25.73 -3.76 -2.87
N ILE A 60 24.54 -3.15 -2.92
CA ILE A 60 24.01 -2.47 -4.10
C ILE A 60 23.80 -1.01 -3.77
N ASP A 61 24.38 -0.14 -4.60
CA ASP A 61 24.12 1.29 -4.52
C ASP A 61 22.74 1.65 -5.07
N ILE A 62 22.16 2.70 -4.50
CA ILE A 62 20.85 3.23 -4.87
C ILE A 62 20.95 4.54 -5.65
N GLU A 63 22.15 5.09 -5.84
CA GLU A 63 22.36 6.24 -6.71
C GLU A 63 21.96 5.90 -8.15
N GLY A 64 21.08 6.72 -8.74
CA GLY A 64 20.55 6.50 -10.09
C GLY A 64 19.28 5.65 -10.17
N LYS A 65 18.74 5.14 -9.05
CA LYS A 65 17.39 4.56 -9.06
C LYS A 65 16.33 5.66 -9.12
N GLU A 66 15.43 5.55 -10.09
CA GLU A 66 14.31 6.47 -10.22
C GLU A 66 13.22 6.14 -9.19
N ILE A 67 12.86 7.16 -8.40
CA ILE A 67 11.73 7.13 -7.49
C ILE A 67 10.67 8.03 -8.12
N THR A 68 9.50 7.47 -8.44
CA THR A 68 8.40 8.23 -9.02
C THR A 68 7.49 8.84 -7.95
N LYS A 69 6.80 9.92 -8.33
CA LYS A 69 5.83 10.59 -7.46
C LYS A 69 4.68 9.63 -7.10
N PRO A 70 4.28 9.56 -5.81
CA PRO A 70 3.12 8.77 -5.40
C PRO A 70 1.87 9.20 -6.15
N ALA A 71 1.04 8.24 -6.55
CA ALA A 71 -0.29 8.54 -7.05
C ALA A 71 -1.13 9.15 -5.93
N LEU A 72 -1.77 10.29 -6.20
CA LEU A 72 -2.77 10.84 -5.29
C LEU A 72 -4.06 10.04 -5.46
N ILE A 73 -4.55 9.44 -4.38
CA ILE A 73 -5.81 8.70 -4.38
C ILE A 73 -6.95 9.72 -4.36
N SER A 74 -7.59 9.97 -5.49
CA SER A 74 -8.71 10.93 -5.60
C SER A 74 -9.88 10.63 -4.66
N GLU A 75 -10.09 9.36 -4.28
CA GLU A 75 -11.17 8.95 -3.37
C GLU A 75 -11.11 9.62 -1.98
N PHE A 76 -9.92 10.03 -1.52
CA PHE A 76 -9.80 10.76 -0.24
C PHE A 76 -10.35 12.19 -0.31
N MET A 77 -10.38 12.80 -1.49
CA MET A 77 -10.99 14.13 -1.68
C MET A 77 -12.51 14.03 -1.69
N ASP A 78 -13.06 12.99 -2.32
CA ASP A 78 -14.51 12.78 -2.47
C ASP A 78 -15.20 12.40 -1.14
N LEU A 79 -14.48 11.77 -0.21
CA LEU A 79 -15.01 11.45 1.11
C LEU A 79 -15.16 12.70 2.00
N ARG A 80 -14.28 13.69 1.82
CA ARG A 80 -14.31 14.94 2.61
C ARG A 80 -15.58 15.75 2.34
N ASP A 81 -16.11 15.68 1.12
CA ASP A 81 -17.34 16.38 0.73
C ASP A 81 -18.61 15.78 1.36
N LYS A 82 -18.54 14.56 1.90
CA LYS A 82 -19.67 13.91 2.61
C LYS A 82 -19.65 14.13 4.13
N ILE A 83 -18.60 14.70 4.70
CA ILE A 83 -18.41 14.83 6.16
C ILE A 83 -18.92 16.18 6.71
N THR A 84 -19.39 17.13 5.89
CA THR A 84 -20.04 18.34 6.41
C THR A 84 -21.39 18.02 7.05
N PRO A 85 -21.57 18.15 8.38
CA PRO A 85 -22.84 17.85 9.04
C PRO A 85 -23.81 19.02 8.83
N LYS A 86 -24.91 18.81 8.10
CA LYS A 86 -26.10 19.65 8.27
C LYS A 86 -26.90 19.12 9.46
N ALA A 87 -26.77 19.81 10.59
CA ALA A 87 -27.60 19.58 11.77
C ALA A 87 -29.09 19.78 11.47
N LYS A 88 -29.94 18.79 11.81
CA LYS A 88 -31.25 18.90 12.49
C LYS A 88 -31.63 17.55 13.14
N PRO A 89 -32.36 17.52 14.28
CA PRO A 89 -32.49 16.33 15.14
C PRO A 89 -33.77 15.51 14.89
N ASP A 90 -33.75 14.30 15.47
CA ASP A 90 -34.85 13.40 15.87
C ASP A 90 -35.50 12.45 14.84
N LYS A 91 -35.26 11.14 15.01
CA LYS A 91 -36.19 10.15 15.62
C LYS A 91 -35.67 8.72 15.47
N THR A 92 -35.72 7.97 16.56
CA THR A 92 -35.37 6.55 16.69
C THR A 92 -36.09 5.67 15.66
N ILE A 93 -35.33 4.90 14.88
CA ILE A 93 -35.76 3.58 14.40
C ILE A 93 -34.63 2.60 14.75
N SER A 94 -34.90 1.75 15.73
CA SER A 94 -34.17 0.51 15.96
C SER A 94 -34.52 -0.46 14.84
N SER A 95 -33.54 -1.13 14.23
CA SER A 95 -33.45 -2.61 14.25
C SER A 95 -32.47 -3.18 13.20
N TYR A 96 -31.83 -4.28 13.60
CA TYR A 96 -31.07 -5.31 12.85
C TYR A 96 -29.98 -4.85 11.86
N ILE A 97 -28.71 -5.14 12.21
CA ILE A 97 -27.62 -5.19 11.24
C ILE A 97 -27.69 -6.55 10.55
N ASP A 98 -28.31 -6.59 9.37
CA ASP A 98 -28.19 -7.72 8.46
C ASP A 98 -26.88 -7.60 7.67
N THR A 99 -25.98 -8.53 7.94
CA THR A 99 -24.73 -8.71 7.21
C THR A 99 -25.01 -9.57 5.97
N SER A 100 -25.61 -8.99 4.93
CA SER A 100 -25.65 -9.62 3.61
C SER A 100 -26.08 -8.65 2.51
N SER A 101 -25.11 -7.97 1.90
CA SER A 101 -25.04 -7.74 0.45
C SER A 101 -23.73 -7.03 0.11
N LEU A 102 -22.62 -7.78 0.26
CA LEU A 102 -21.45 -7.56 -0.56
C LEU A 102 -21.83 -7.93 -1.99
N GLY A 103 -22.36 -6.95 -2.72
CA GLY A 103 -22.84 -7.12 -4.08
C GLY A 103 -22.47 -5.90 -4.89
N ASN A 104 -21.17 -5.64 -5.03
CA ASN A 104 -20.49 -5.06 -6.20
C ASN A 104 -19.12 -4.50 -5.80
N LEU A 105 -18.19 -5.39 -5.45
CA LEU A 105 -16.75 -5.10 -5.55
C LEU A 105 -16.25 -5.82 -6.81
N LYS A 106 -16.16 -5.10 -7.94
CA LYS A 106 -15.41 -5.57 -9.11
C LYS A 106 -14.06 -4.88 -9.09
N ASN A 107 -13.16 -5.36 -8.22
CA ASN A 107 -11.77 -4.95 -8.27
C ASN A 107 -11.06 -5.74 -9.39
N SER A 108 -10.50 -4.96 -10.32
CA SER A 108 -9.32 -5.27 -11.14
C SER A 108 -9.43 -6.26 -12.30
N LEU A 109 -9.62 -5.69 -13.50
CA LEU A 109 -8.67 -5.73 -14.63
C LEU A 109 -8.16 -7.11 -15.10
N PHE A 110 -8.71 -7.64 -16.19
CA PHE A 110 -7.95 -8.45 -17.16
C PHE A 110 -8.40 -8.15 -18.59
N SER A 111 -7.41 -7.88 -19.43
CA SER A 111 -7.51 -7.60 -20.86
C SER A 111 -8.26 -8.70 -21.62
N SER A 112 -8.84 -8.32 -22.76
CA SER A 112 -9.37 -9.20 -23.79
C SER A 112 -8.43 -10.40 -24.05
N GLY A 113 -8.92 -11.59 -23.72
CA GLY A 113 -8.27 -12.87 -24.03
C GLY A 113 -9.15 -14.01 -23.51
N MET A 114 -9.53 -14.93 -24.39
CA MET A 114 -10.45 -16.07 -24.13
C MET A 114 -10.31 -16.67 -22.73
N MET A 115 -11.39 -16.63 -21.95
CA MET A 115 -11.43 -17.21 -20.61
C MET A 115 -11.65 -18.73 -20.70
N SER A 116 -10.63 -19.51 -20.37
CA SER A 116 -10.79 -20.92 -20.01
C SER A 116 -11.41 -21.01 -18.61
N VAL A 117 -12.52 -21.72 -18.48
CA VAL A 117 -13.17 -21.95 -17.18
C VAL A 117 -12.41 -23.02 -16.39
N PRO A 118 -12.09 -22.80 -15.11
CA PRO A 118 -11.47 -23.84 -14.29
C PRO A 118 -12.53 -24.84 -13.83
N THR A 119 -12.35 -26.12 -14.16
CA THR A 119 -13.08 -27.24 -13.56
C THR A 119 -12.43 -27.61 -12.24
N MET A 120 -13.13 -27.44 -11.12
CA MET A 120 -12.70 -27.92 -9.81
C MET A 120 -13.30 -29.29 -9.55
N THR A 121 -12.47 -30.33 -9.56
CA THR A 121 -12.86 -31.67 -9.12
C THR A 121 -12.44 -31.83 -7.67
N PHE A 122 -13.40 -32.14 -6.80
CA PHE A 122 -13.13 -32.42 -5.39
C PHE A 122 -12.97 -33.94 -5.22
N THR A 123 -11.81 -34.38 -4.74
CA THR A 123 -11.58 -35.77 -4.32
C THR A 123 -11.89 -35.90 -2.83
N THR A 124 -12.81 -36.78 -2.47
CA THR A 124 -13.04 -37.16 -1.07
C THR A 124 -11.87 -38.03 -0.58
N ILE A 125 -11.22 -37.63 0.51
CA ILE A 125 -10.25 -38.48 1.21
C ILE A 125 -11.07 -39.53 1.97
N TYR A 126 -11.02 -40.77 1.51
CA TYR A 126 -11.60 -41.91 2.21
C TYR A 126 -10.70 -42.24 3.41
N ASP A 127 -11.16 -41.92 4.61
CA ASP A 127 -10.51 -42.33 5.85
C ASP A 127 -10.88 -43.78 6.14
N GLN A 128 -9.95 -44.71 5.92
CA GLN A 128 -10.06 -46.09 6.35
C GLN A 128 -9.10 -46.28 7.52
N SER A 129 -9.65 -46.15 8.73
CA SER A 129 -9.00 -46.64 9.94
C SER A 129 -8.82 -48.16 9.82
N ILE A 130 -7.57 -48.63 9.95
CA ILE A 130 -7.22 -49.99 10.36
C ILE A 130 -6.37 -49.88 11.62
#